data_AF-A0A439MQK6-F1
#
_entry.id   AF-A0A439MQK6-F1
#
_cell.length_a   1.000
_cell.length_b   1.000
_cell.length_c   1.000
_cell.angle_alpha   90.00
_cell.angle_beta   90.00
_cell.angle_gamma   90.00
#
_symmetry.space_group_name_H-M   'P 1'
#
loop_
_entity.id
_entity.type
_entity.pdbx_description
1 polymer ?
#
loop_
_entity_poly.entity_id
_entity_poly.type
_entity_poly.pdbx_seq_one_letter_code
_entity_poly.pdbx_strand_id
1 'polypeptide(L)'
;MPTLSTASRSEAASAENAPADGRADFDFFFGRWNVSHRRLQKRLQDDTNWDVFGGTCEVRAILGGLGNVDDNVIELPVEAYRAATLRTFDPATRQWSIWWIDGRNPATI
;
A
#
# COMPACT_ATOMS: atom_id res chain seq x y z
N MET A 1 -44.42 -14.76 -42.45
CA MET A 1 -43.70 -13.52 -42.76
C MET A 1 -42.80 -13.18 -41.57
N PRO A 2 -41.49 -13.48 -41.59
CA PRO A 2 -40.59 -13.07 -40.51
C PRO A 2 -40.05 -11.67 -40.81
N THR A 3 -40.18 -10.75 -39.88
CA THR A 3 -39.46 -9.46 -39.89
C THR A 3 -38.14 -9.63 -39.15
N LEU A 4 -37.03 -9.42 -39.85
CA LEU A 4 -35.68 -9.36 -39.28
C LEU A 4 -35.44 -8.02 -38.55
N SER A 5 -34.78 -8.15 -37.40
CA SER A 5 -33.59 -7.40 -36.97
C SER A 5 -33.60 -5.86 -37.05
N THR A 6 -33.45 -5.22 -35.89
CA THR A 6 -32.22 -4.47 -35.60
C THR A 6 -32.00 -4.46 -34.09
N ALA A 7 -31.04 -5.26 -33.61
CA ALA A 7 -30.51 -5.09 -32.27
C ALA A 7 -29.63 -3.84 -32.25
N SER A 8 -30.00 -2.84 -31.44
CA SER A 8 -29.11 -1.74 -31.10
C SER A 8 -27.88 -2.34 -30.41
N ARG A 9 -26.74 -2.30 -31.11
CA ARG A 9 -25.46 -2.74 -30.57
C ARG A 9 -25.02 -1.68 -29.58
N SER A 10 -25.05 -2.03 -28.29
CA SER A 10 -24.54 -1.22 -27.19
C SER A 10 -23.13 -0.69 -27.51
N GLU A 11 -22.99 0.64 -27.62
CA GLU A 11 -21.71 1.33 -27.47
C GLU A 11 -21.33 1.38 -25.99
N ALA A 12 -21.00 0.22 -25.42
CA ALA A 12 -20.41 0.12 -24.09
C ALA A 12 -19.18 -0.78 -24.17
N ALA A 13 -18.20 -0.38 -25.00
CA ALA A 13 -16.91 -1.03 -25.06
C ALA A 13 -15.84 -0.01 -25.46
N SER A 14 -15.58 0.97 -24.60
CA SER A 14 -14.38 1.83 -24.70
C SER A 14 -13.91 2.41 -23.36
N ALA A 15 -14.55 2.08 -22.23
CA ALA A 15 -14.11 2.57 -20.91
C ALA A 15 -13.01 1.71 -20.25
N GLU A 16 -12.68 0.54 -20.81
CA GLU A 16 -11.82 -0.46 -20.15
C GLU A 16 -10.31 -0.22 -20.25
N ASN A 17 -9.85 0.83 -20.96
CA ASN A 17 -8.41 1.05 -21.19
C ASN A 17 -7.96 2.50 -20.97
N ALA A 18 -8.68 3.30 -20.18
CA ALA A 18 -8.09 4.54 -19.68
C ALA A 18 -6.91 4.17 -18.76
N PRO A 19 -5.71 4.74 -18.94
CA PRO A 19 -4.59 4.47 -18.04
C PRO A 19 -5.00 4.83 -16.61
N ALA A 20 -4.80 3.88 -15.69
CA ALA A 20 -5.04 4.10 -14.27
C ALA A 20 -4.23 5.33 -13.81
N ASP A 21 -4.85 6.21 -13.03
CA ASP A 21 -4.22 7.46 -12.61
C ASP A 21 -3.22 7.30 -11.45
N GLY A 22 -3.00 6.07 -10.99
CA GLY A 22 -2.08 5.71 -9.91
C GLY A 22 -2.75 5.52 -8.54
N ARG A 23 -4.06 5.78 -8.41
CA ARG A 23 -4.75 5.64 -7.11
C ARG A 23 -4.85 4.19 -6.60
N ALA A 24 -4.68 3.21 -7.48
CA ALA A 24 -4.75 1.78 -7.16
C ALA A 24 -3.35 1.15 -6.97
N ASP A 25 -2.27 1.94 -7.02
CA ASP A 25 -0.90 1.43 -7.00
C ASP A 25 -0.55 0.66 -5.71
N PHE A 26 -1.32 0.83 -4.63
CA PHE A 26 -1.17 0.13 -3.36
C PHE A 26 -2.26 -0.92 -3.08
N ASP A 27 -3.18 -1.19 -4.02
CA ASP A 27 -4.29 -2.12 -3.78
C ASP A 27 -3.79 -3.54 -3.49
N PHE A 28 -2.65 -3.91 -4.06
CA PHE A 28 -1.98 -5.19 -3.79
C PHE A 28 -1.65 -5.39 -2.31
N PHE A 29 -1.55 -4.32 -1.52
CA PHE A 29 -1.08 -4.36 -0.14
C PHE A 29 -2.22 -4.52 0.88
N PHE A 30 -3.49 -4.42 0.47
CA PHE A 30 -4.62 -4.56 1.39
C PHE A 30 -4.72 -5.94 2.04
N GLY A 31 -5.13 -5.97 3.30
CA GLY A 31 -5.32 -7.20 4.07
C GLY A 31 -4.25 -7.41 5.12
N ARG A 32 -4.02 -8.68 5.48
CA ARG A 32 -3.12 -9.08 6.57
C ARG A 32 -1.95 -9.88 6.03
N TRP A 33 -0.77 -9.55 6.54
CA TRP A 33 0.49 -10.10 6.08
C TRP A 33 1.32 -10.61 7.26
N ASN A 34 1.99 -11.75 7.04
CA ASN A 34 3.17 -12.13 7.80
C ASN A 34 4.38 -11.54 7.08
N VAL A 35 5.23 -10.80 7.81
CA VAL A 35 6.33 -10.04 7.23
C VAL A 35 7.65 -10.64 7.68
N SER A 36 8.56 -10.84 6.73
CA SER A 36 9.95 -11.19 7.00
C SER A 36 10.83 -9.97 6.74
N HIS A 37 11.47 -9.47 7.79
CA HIS A 37 12.31 -8.29 7.75
C HIS A 37 13.78 -8.68 7.70
N ARG A 38 14.57 -7.86 6.99
CA ARG A 38 16.02 -7.84 7.08
C ARG A 38 16.50 -6.42 7.34
N ARG A 39 17.40 -6.24 8.31
CA ARG A 39 17.97 -4.93 8.65
C ARG A 39 19.49 -5.04 8.77
N LEU A 40 20.23 -4.17 8.08
CA LEU A 40 21.68 -4.03 8.29
C LEU A 40 21.97 -3.68 9.75
N GLN A 41 22.95 -4.34 10.35
CA GLN A 41 23.38 -4.05 11.72
C GLN A 41 23.99 -2.65 11.82
N LYS A 42 24.77 -2.24 10.81
CA LYS A 42 25.28 -0.87 10.67
C LYS A 42 24.94 -0.32 9.29
N ARG A 43 24.25 0.82 9.24
CA ARG A 43 23.90 1.48 7.98
C ARG A 43 25.03 2.40 7.52
N LEU A 44 25.25 2.46 6.20
CA LEU A 44 26.21 3.36 5.55
C LEU A 44 27.67 3.19 6.04
N GLN A 45 28.06 1.96 6.39
CA GLN A 45 29.39 1.62 6.92
C GLN A 45 30.00 0.39 6.21
N ASP A 46 29.63 0.17 4.93
CA ASP A 46 30.02 -1.02 4.15
C ASP A 46 29.75 -2.37 4.83
N ASP A 47 28.79 -2.38 5.77
CA ASP A 47 28.38 -3.57 6.51
C ASP A 47 27.51 -4.46 5.63
N THR A 48 27.74 -5.77 5.75
CA THR A 48 26.98 -6.82 5.04
C THR A 48 26.28 -7.76 6.01
N ASN A 49 26.36 -7.52 7.31
CA ASN A 49 25.67 -8.30 8.33
C ASN A 49 24.21 -7.85 8.49
N TRP A 50 23.29 -8.80 8.44
CA TRP A 50 21.85 -8.56 8.51
C TRP A 50 21.23 -9.23 9.74
N ASP A 51 20.47 -8.46 10.52
CA ASP A 51 19.47 -9.01 11.42
C ASP A 51 18.26 -9.45 10.59
N VAL A 52 17.73 -10.65 10.86
CA VAL A 52 16.51 -11.17 10.24
C VAL A 52 15.49 -11.43 11.33
N PHE A 53 14.27 -10.95 11.14
CA PHE A 53 13.20 -11.05 12.14
C PHE A 53 11.81 -10.97 11.52
N GLY A 54 10.81 -11.41 12.28
CA GLY A 54 9.42 -11.48 11.87
C GLY A 54 8.63 -10.19 12.10
N GLY A 55 7.35 -10.26 11.79
CA GLY A 55 6.40 -9.19 11.97
C GLY A 55 5.05 -9.50 11.35
N THR A 56 4.09 -8.63 11.63
CA THR A 56 2.78 -8.66 10.97
C THR A 56 2.41 -7.27 10.49
N CYS A 57 1.57 -7.20 9.46
CA CYS A 57 1.08 -5.94 8.92
C CYS A 57 -0.39 -6.10 8.53
N GLU A 58 -1.25 -5.18 8.97
CA GLU A 58 -2.63 -5.09 8.52
C GLU A 58 -2.88 -3.76 7.84
N VAL A 59 -3.34 -3.80 6.60
CA VAL A 59 -3.50 -2.64 5.73
C VAL A 59 -4.94 -2.50 5.31
N ARG A 60 -5.46 -1.27 5.38
CA ARG A 60 -6.83 -0.94 4.97
C ARG A 60 -6.89 0.36 4.21
N ALA A 61 -7.85 0.46 3.30
CA ALA A 61 -8.17 1.70 2.61
C ALA A 61 -8.77 2.73 3.57
N ILE A 62 -8.55 4.01 3.26
CA ILE A 62 -9.12 5.17 3.94
C ILE A 62 -9.50 6.22 2.91
N LEU A 63 -10.11 7.34 3.34
CA LEU A 63 -10.37 8.51 2.50
C LEU A 63 -11.14 8.20 1.19
N GLY A 64 -12.04 7.20 1.23
CA GLY A 64 -12.81 6.81 0.04
C GLY A 64 -11.96 6.22 -1.09
N GLY A 65 -10.82 5.59 -0.77
CA GLY A 65 -9.90 5.00 -1.75
C GLY A 65 -8.75 5.94 -2.16
N LEU A 66 -8.68 7.15 -1.60
CA LEU A 66 -7.57 8.09 -1.81
C LEU A 66 -6.46 7.95 -0.76
N GLY A 67 -6.42 6.83 -0.05
CA GLY A 67 -5.37 6.56 0.91
C GLY A 67 -5.44 5.16 1.49
N ASN A 68 -4.37 4.79 2.19
CA ASN A 68 -4.32 3.59 3.00
C ASN A 68 -3.57 3.87 4.31
N VAL A 69 -3.86 3.06 5.31
CA VAL A 69 -3.09 3.02 6.56
C VAL A 69 -2.74 1.57 6.87
N ASP A 70 -1.52 1.36 7.36
CA ASP A 70 -1.08 0.08 7.90
C ASP A 70 -0.80 0.14 9.41
N ASP A 71 -1.03 -0.98 10.10
CA ASP A 71 -0.57 -1.23 11.48
C ASP A 71 0.42 -2.39 11.44
N ASN A 72 1.65 -2.13 11.84
CA ASN A 72 2.75 -3.08 11.82
C ASN A 72 3.13 -3.49 13.24
N VAL A 73 3.42 -4.78 13.40
CA VAL A 73 4.23 -5.31 14.50
C VAL A 73 5.58 -5.71 13.93
N ILE A 74 6.65 -5.19 14.52
CA ILE A 74 8.02 -5.39 14.04
C ILE A 74 8.80 -6.07 15.15
N GLU A 75 9.09 -7.36 14.97
CA GLU A 75 9.63 -8.23 16.03
C GLU A 75 11.15 -8.16 16.09
N LEU A 76 11.72 -6.96 16.28
CA LEU A 76 13.17 -6.81 16.40
C LEU A 76 13.74 -7.80 17.43
N PRO A 77 15.01 -8.27 17.26
CA PRO A 77 15.58 -9.29 18.15
C PRO A 77 15.57 -8.96 19.64
N VAL A 78 15.58 -7.67 20.00
CA VAL A 78 15.60 -7.20 21.39
C VAL A 78 14.19 -6.98 21.94
N GLU A 79 13.36 -6.26 21.19
CA GLU A 79 12.00 -5.91 21.61
C GLU A 79 11.12 -5.60 20.41
N ALA A 80 9.92 -6.17 20.38
CA ALA A 80 8.94 -5.86 19.36
C ALA A 80 8.35 -4.45 19.57
N TYR A 81 8.12 -3.72 18.48
CA TYR A 81 7.43 -2.44 18.54
C TYR A 81 6.36 -2.33 17.46
N ARG A 82 5.45 -1.38 17.64
CA ARG A 82 4.40 -1.06 16.68
C ARG A 82 4.72 0.19 15.89
N ALA A 83 4.28 0.22 14.64
CA ALA A 83 4.40 1.38 13.80
C ALA A 83 3.29 1.40 12.75
N ALA A 84 3.01 2.58 12.21
CA ALA A 84 1.99 2.76 11.20
C ALA A 84 2.50 3.61 10.06
N THR A 85 2.04 3.33 8.85
CA THR A 85 2.25 4.19 7.68
C THR A 85 0.94 4.78 7.23
N LEU A 86 0.88 6.10 7.08
CA LEU A 86 -0.20 6.78 6.39
C LEU A 86 0.22 7.04 4.95
N ARG A 87 -0.60 6.64 3.98
CA ARG A 87 -0.42 6.97 2.57
C ARG A 87 -1.66 7.69 2.06
N THR A 88 -1.47 8.83 1.40
CA THR A 88 -2.56 9.57 0.75
C THR A 88 -2.20 9.87 -0.70
N PHE A 89 -3.21 9.78 -1.57
CA PHE A 89 -3.09 10.06 -2.99
C PHE A 89 -3.75 11.40 -3.32
N ASP A 90 -3.04 12.26 -4.04
CA ASP A 90 -3.59 13.50 -4.60
C ASP A 90 -3.94 13.28 -6.09
N PRO A 91 -5.23 13.29 -6.47
CA PRO A 91 -5.65 13.11 -7.85
C PRO A 91 -5.20 14.23 -8.80
N ALA A 92 -4.93 15.43 -8.29
CA ALA A 92 -4.51 16.57 -9.11
C ALA A 92 -3.06 16.40 -9.58
N THR A 93 -2.17 16.01 -8.67
CA THR A 93 -0.75 15.79 -8.97
C THR A 93 -0.42 14.34 -9.36
N ARG A 94 -1.34 13.41 -9.08
CA ARG A 94 -1.17 11.95 -9.22
C ARG A 94 0.01 11.42 -8.41
N GLN A 95 0.16 11.93 -7.20
CA GLN A 95 1.27 11.57 -6.31
C GLN A 95 0.77 10.96 -5.01
N TRP A 96 1.56 10.02 -4.52
CA TRP A 96 1.44 9.47 -3.19
C TRP A 96 2.34 10.22 -2.22
N SER A 97 1.78 10.67 -1.11
CA SER A 97 2.52 11.11 0.07
C SER A 97 2.49 10.00 1.12
N ILE A 98 3.64 9.75 1.76
CA ILE A 98 3.84 8.61 2.67
C ILE A 98 4.49 9.13 3.95
N TRP A 99 3.89 8.82 5.09
CA TRP A 99 4.37 9.20 6.42
C TRP A 99 4.51 7.99 7.32
N TRP A 100 5.61 7.92 8.06
CA TRP A 100 5.91 6.83 8.99
C TRP A 100 5.73 7.29 10.42
N ILE A 101 5.03 6.51 11.22
CA ILE A 101 4.79 6.78 12.63
C ILE A 101 5.41 5.63 13.43
N ASP A 102 6.45 5.94 14.20
CA ASP A 102 7.14 4.98 15.05
C ASP A 102 6.53 5.02 16.46
N GLY A 103 5.96 3.92 16.94
CA GLY A 103 5.36 3.85 18.27
C GLY A 103 6.36 4.09 19.42
N ARG A 104 7.66 3.99 19.16
CA ARG A 104 8.72 4.34 20.12
C ARG A 104 8.95 5.84 20.22
N ASN A 105 8.53 6.62 19.21
CA ASN A 105 8.58 8.07 19.19
C ASN A 105 7.27 8.68 18.66
N PRO A 106 6.18 8.60 19.44
CA PRO A 106 4.83 8.95 18.97
C PRO A 106 4.62 10.44 18.70
N ALA A 107 5.57 11.30 19.08
CA ALA A 107 5.48 12.75 18.88
C ALA A 107 6.07 13.22 17.53
N THR A 108 6.59 12.31 16.71
CA THR A 108 7.23 12.61 15.42
C THR A 108 6.63 11.82 14.27
N ILE A 109 6.62 12.43 13.08
CA ILE A 109 6.17 11.86 11.80
C ILE A 109 7.26 12.11 10.77
#